data_AF-A0AAP5LRI5-F1
#
_entry.id   AF-A0AAP5LRI5-F1
#
_cell.length_a   1.000
_cell.length_b   1.000
_cell.length_c   1.000
_cell.angle_alpha   90.00
_cell.angle_beta   90.00
_cell.angle_gamma   90.00
#
_symmetry.space_group_name_H-M   'P 1'
#
loop_
_entity.id
_entity.type
_entity.pdbx_description
1 polymer ?
#
loop_
_entity_poly.entity_id
_entity_poly.type
_entity_poly.pdbx_seq_one_letter_code
_entity_poly.pdbx_strand_id
1 'polypeptide(L)'
;MGVRDLLARLQANSNAKSGGDWGLSSLFGRLHKWLSEQLGDPAYLPVQEIFRQHVVETFPFGPGDMILGREVAARRLHSVRSASKEYGAHRKRLRKLLHAAGHISAEQLALTDDRILFEADAARDLLCLISEEMPLKQAGHYLNIPRHIERALFEAGHLRPFVAGGGDQSFNHAFAKRDLDLFLERLMKDAIKIEPSDAGYEHITAAATRVGCTAVQIVELILSRKARRVRFRPEVSGFSSIMVDPDEILSLLDKTIEGVLSLKQVERKLKTDFAVVQNLINLGVIPVSTVINPKTRWRQRVVSEEDMDRFADRFASLHMLAHEYGIYFRKIGDKLREKGIRPAFDPEKVRASFYERIAVENYIAELVK
;
A
#
# COMPACT_ATOMS: atom_id res chain seq x y z
N MET A 1 -40.56 -29.07 36.65
CA MET A 1 -39.77 -27.82 36.59
C MET A 1 -38.62 -27.95 37.58
N GLY A 2 -37.38 -28.01 37.10
CA GLY A 2 -36.19 -28.13 37.96
C GLY A 2 -35.59 -26.78 38.32
N VAL A 3 -34.66 -26.75 39.28
CA VAL A 3 -33.96 -25.53 39.74
C VAL A 3 -33.30 -24.77 38.57
N ARG A 4 -32.72 -25.49 37.59
CA ARG A 4 -32.13 -24.86 36.39
C ARG A 4 -33.13 -24.08 35.53
N ASP A 5 -34.35 -24.58 35.36
CA ASP A 5 -35.39 -23.88 34.58
C ASP A 5 -35.81 -22.58 35.27
N LEU A 6 -35.88 -22.58 36.61
CA LEU A 6 -36.09 -21.36 37.39
C LEU A 6 -34.95 -20.35 37.16
N LEU A 7 -33.69 -20.78 37.21
CA LEU A 7 -32.53 -19.92 37.00
C LEU A 7 -32.52 -19.30 35.60
N ALA A 8 -32.81 -20.09 34.56
CA ALA A 8 -32.92 -19.62 33.19
C ALA A 8 -34.02 -18.55 33.02
N ARG A 9 -35.19 -18.76 33.62
CA ARG A 9 -36.30 -17.79 33.59
C ARG A 9 -35.97 -16.49 34.34
N LEU A 10 -35.31 -16.58 35.50
CA LEU A 10 -34.86 -15.41 36.25
C LEU A 10 -33.88 -14.58 35.41
N GLN A 11 -32.91 -15.24 34.76
CA GLN A 11 -31.93 -14.59 33.89
C GLN A 11 -32.59 -13.91 32.69
N ALA A 12 -33.52 -14.59 32.00
CA ALA A 12 -34.24 -14.03 30.85
C ALA A 12 -35.07 -12.80 31.24
N ASN A 13 -35.81 -12.87 32.35
CA ASN A 13 -36.63 -11.76 32.83
C ASN A 13 -35.80 -10.54 33.26
N SER A 14 -34.65 -10.76 33.89
CA SER A 14 -33.78 -9.68 34.35
C SER A 14 -33.02 -9.03 33.18
N ASN A 15 -32.63 -9.80 32.15
CA ASN A 15 -32.03 -9.27 30.92
C ASN A 15 -32.98 -8.32 30.17
N ALA A 16 -34.29 -8.56 30.22
CA ALA A 16 -35.30 -7.70 29.59
C ALA A 16 -35.53 -6.37 30.34
N LYS A 17 -35.16 -6.28 31.62
CA LYS A 17 -35.48 -5.12 32.49
C LYS A 17 -34.31 -4.18 32.76
N SER A 18 -33.07 -4.63 32.61
CA SER A 18 -31.92 -3.85 33.08
C SER A 18 -31.24 -3.09 31.93
N GLY A 19 -31.16 -1.76 32.05
CA GLY A 19 -30.18 -0.91 31.38
C GLY A 19 -28.93 -0.63 32.23
N GLY A 20 -28.81 -1.25 33.41
CA GLY A 20 -27.73 -1.06 34.39
C GLY A 20 -26.72 -2.22 34.47
N ASP A 21 -25.93 -2.21 35.55
CA ASP A 21 -24.84 -3.16 35.82
C ASP A 21 -25.28 -4.62 35.68
N TRP A 22 -24.52 -5.37 34.88
CA TRP A 22 -24.80 -6.76 34.52
C TRP A 22 -23.97 -7.69 35.41
N GLY A 23 -24.57 -8.24 36.46
CA GLY A 23 -23.90 -9.08 37.46
C GLY A 23 -24.86 -9.94 38.30
N LEU A 24 -24.33 -10.91 39.05
CA LEU A 24 -25.12 -11.93 39.76
C LEU A 24 -26.14 -11.35 40.74
N SER A 25 -25.75 -10.34 41.51
CA SER A 25 -26.64 -9.66 42.45
C SER A 25 -27.78 -8.90 41.76
N SER A 26 -27.54 -8.38 40.54
CA SER A 26 -28.56 -7.69 39.74
C SER A 26 -29.56 -8.68 39.14
N LEU A 27 -29.08 -9.83 38.67
CA LEU A 27 -29.91 -10.79 37.92
C LEU A 27 -30.64 -11.79 38.81
N PHE A 28 -29.98 -12.28 39.87
CA PHE A 28 -30.53 -13.29 40.79
C PHE A 28 -30.94 -12.70 42.15
N GLY A 29 -30.52 -11.47 42.47
CA GLY A 29 -31.03 -10.70 43.61
C GLY A 29 -31.01 -11.46 44.93
N ARG A 30 -32.22 -11.65 45.50
CA ARG A 30 -32.43 -12.32 46.79
C ARG A 30 -31.93 -13.76 46.79
N LEU A 31 -32.02 -14.47 45.67
CA LEU A 31 -31.54 -15.86 45.57
C LEU A 31 -30.03 -15.93 45.74
N HIS A 32 -29.30 -15.04 45.07
CA HIS A 32 -27.84 -14.97 45.20
C HIS A 32 -27.42 -14.61 46.63
N LYS A 33 -28.10 -13.63 47.25
CA LYS A 33 -27.85 -13.22 48.63
C LYS A 33 -28.05 -14.39 49.60
N TRP A 34 -29.20 -15.07 49.51
CA TRP A 34 -29.51 -16.21 50.36
C TRP A 34 -28.50 -17.35 50.20
N LEU A 35 -28.14 -17.72 48.96
CA LEU A 35 -27.13 -18.76 48.73
C LEU A 35 -25.75 -18.38 49.30
N SER A 36 -25.40 -17.10 49.29
CA SER A 36 -24.16 -16.58 49.87
C SER A 36 -24.17 -16.63 51.41
N GLU A 37 -25.33 -16.47 52.04
CA GLU A 37 -25.49 -16.58 53.50
C GLU A 37 -25.37 -18.02 54.01
N GLN A 38 -25.65 -19.02 53.16
CA GLN A 38 -25.57 -20.45 53.52
C GLN A 38 -24.20 -21.08 53.20
N LEU A 39 -23.14 -20.27 53.02
CA LEU A 39 -21.80 -20.78 52.79
C LEU A 39 -21.31 -21.56 54.02
N GLY A 40 -20.98 -22.85 53.84
CA GLY A 40 -20.48 -23.73 54.89
C GLY A 40 -21.48 -24.75 55.43
N ASP A 41 -22.76 -24.65 55.08
CA ASP A 41 -23.77 -25.67 55.44
C ASP A 41 -23.85 -26.78 54.37
N PRO A 42 -23.50 -28.04 54.70
CA PRO A 42 -23.53 -29.16 53.77
C PRO A 42 -24.91 -29.42 53.14
N ALA A 43 -26.00 -29.07 53.82
CA ALA A 43 -27.36 -29.30 53.33
C ALA A 43 -27.67 -28.50 52.05
N TYR A 44 -27.03 -27.34 51.87
CA TYR A 44 -27.26 -26.47 50.73
C TYR A 44 -26.27 -26.69 49.57
N LEU A 45 -25.25 -27.52 49.76
CA LEU A 45 -24.25 -27.83 48.72
C LEU A 45 -24.86 -28.25 47.38
N PRO A 46 -25.90 -29.12 47.32
CA PRO A 46 -26.47 -29.53 46.03
C PRO A 46 -27.07 -28.35 45.24
N VAL A 47 -27.74 -27.42 45.92
CA VAL A 47 -28.36 -26.26 45.28
C VAL A 47 -27.30 -25.22 44.90
N GLN A 48 -26.28 -25.03 45.74
CA GLN A 48 -25.13 -24.17 45.43
C GLN A 48 -24.37 -24.67 44.20
N GLU A 49 -24.18 -25.99 44.06
CA GLU A 49 -23.51 -26.57 42.90
C GLU A 49 -24.33 -26.40 41.61
N ILE A 50 -25.66 -26.62 41.67
CA ILE A 50 -26.55 -26.36 40.52
C ILE A 50 -26.49 -24.88 40.10
N PHE A 51 -26.53 -23.96 41.07
CA PHE A 51 -26.43 -22.52 40.80
C PHE A 51 -25.07 -22.16 40.18
N ARG A 52 -23.98 -22.62 40.79
CA ARG A 52 -22.61 -22.38 40.31
C ARG A 52 -22.45 -22.90 38.89
N GLN A 53 -22.91 -24.12 38.62
CA GLN A 53 -22.80 -24.72 37.29
C GLN A 53 -23.60 -23.93 36.25
N HIS A 54 -24.84 -23.53 36.57
CA HIS A 54 -25.65 -22.68 35.69
C HIS A 54 -24.95 -21.35 35.39
N VAL A 55 -24.36 -20.72 36.41
CA VAL A 55 -23.66 -19.44 36.23
C VAL A 55 -22.42 -19.60 35.35
N VAL A 56 -21.56 -20.59 35.63
CA VAL A 56 -20.36 -20.86 34.82
C VAL A 56 -20.71 -21.22 33.37
N GLU A 57 -21.87 -21.84 33.14
CA GLU A 57 -22.38 -22.19 31.81
C GLU A 57 -22.95 -21.01 31.03
N THR A 58 -23.40 -19.94 31.70
CA THR A 58 -24.19 -18.88 31.06
C THR A 58 -23.62 -17.47 31.21
N PHE A 59 -22.52 -17.31 31.96
CA PHE A 59 -21.85 -16.03 32.19
C PHE A 59 -20.36 -16.08 31.83
N PRO A 60 -19.75 -14.92 31.53
CA PRO A 60 -18.36 -14.85 31.11
C PRO A 60 -17.36 -14.82 32.29
N PHE A 61 -17.55 -15.70 33.26
CA PHE A 61 -16.61 -15.87 34.37
C PHE A 61 -15.42 -16.73 33.94
N GLY A 62 -14.23 -16.40 34.44
CA GLY A 62 -13.02 -17.17 34.19
C GLY A 62 -12.09 -17.27 35.40
N PRO A 63 -10.83 -17.69 35.17
CA PRO A 63 -9.82 -17.81 36.22
C PRO A 63 -9.72 -16.56 37.09
N GLY A 64 -9.68 -16.74 38.41
CA GLY A 64 -9.68 -15.67 39.40
C GLY A 64 -11.05 -15.11 39.81
N ASP A 65 -12.14 -15.44 39.10
CA ASP A 65 -13.49 -15.05 39.50
C ASP A 65 -14.02 -16.00 40.59
N MET A 66 -14.66 -15.43 41.63
CA MET A 66 -15.21 -16.18 42.77
C MET A 66 -16.72 -16.27 42.68
N ILE A 67 -17.26 -17.50 42.72
CA ILE A 67 -18.70 -17.76 42.75
C ILE A 67 -19.00 -18.61 43.99
N LEU A 68 -19.80 -18.07 44.92
CA LEU A 68 -20.15 -18.74 46.17
C LEU A 68 -18.90 -19.30 46.91
N GLY A 69 -17.87 -18.46 47.04
CA GLY A 69 -16.62 -18.81 47.75
C GLY A 69 -15.70 -19.79 47.02
N ARG A 70 -16.01 -20.20 45.79
CA ARG A 70 -15.19 -21.11 44.98
C ARG A 70 -14.71 -20.42 43.72
N GLU A 71 -13.45 -20.62 43.39
CA GLU A 71 -12.84 -20.07 42.18
C GLU A 71 -13.33 -20.81 40.92
N VAL A 72 -13.52 -20.07 39.84
CA VAL A 72 -13.81 -20.63 38.51
C VAL A 72 -12.50 -21.03 37.84
N ALA A 73 -12.26 -22.34 37.68
CA ALA A 73 -11.01 -22.84 37.12
C ALA A 73 -10.81 -22.55 35.62
N ALA A 74 -11.89 -22.54 34.83
CA ALA A 74 -11.83 -22.35 33.38
C ALA A 74 -13.01 -21.52 32.88
N ARG A 75 -12.72 -20.66 31.90
CA ARG A 75 -13.72 -19.81 31.25
C ARG A 75 -14.41 -20.58 30.12
N ARG A 76 -15.74 -20.63 30.14
CA ARG A 76 -16.56 -21.22 29.06
C ARG A 76 -17.03 -20.18 28.05
N LEU A 77 -17.51 -19.05 28.54
CA LEU A 77 -17.98 -17.95 27.70
C LEU A 77 -17.08 -16.73 27.87
N HIS A 78 -16.90 -15.98 26.81
CA HIS A 78 -16.41 -14.61 26.86
C HIS A 78 -17.55 -13.65 26.56
N SER A 79 -17.56 -12.51 27.25
CA SER A 79 -18.11 -11.28 26.71
C SER A 79 -17.06 -10.51 25.91
N VAL A 80 -17.49 -9.63 24.99
CA VAL A 80 -16.57 -8.70 24.29
C VAL A 80 -15.72 -7.91 25.30
N ARG A 81 -16.29 -7.50 26.45
CA ARG A 81 -15.50 -6.84 27.51
C ARG A 81 -14.46 -7.76 28.14
N SER A 82 -14.84 -8.98 28.53
CA SER A 82 -13.92 -9.92 29.17
C SER A 82 -12.77 -10.33 28.24
N ALA A 83 -13.06 -10.58 26.96
CA ALA A 83 -12.06 -10.92 25.95
C ALA A 83 -11.15 -9.72 25.63
N SER A 84 -11.70 -8.51 25.55
CA SER A 84 -10.90 -7.29 25.39
C SER A 84 -9.91 -7.11 26.55
N LYS A 85 -10.32 -7.40 27.78
CA LYS A 85 -9.46 -7.29 28.97
C LYS A 85 -8.37 -8.36 29.00
N GLU A 86 -8.69 -9.59 28.64
CA GLU A 86 -7.75 -10.72 28.67
C GLU A 86 -6.74 -10.69 27.52
N TYR A 87 -7.20 -10.40 26.30
CA TYR A 87 -6.38 -10.44 25.08
C TYR A 87 -5.85 -9.07 24.66
N GLY A 88 -6.13 -8.01 25.43
CA GLY A 88 -5.66 -6.64 25.12
C GLY A 88 -6.28 -6.01 23.87
N ALA A 89 -7.34 -6.60 23.32
CA ALA A 89 -7.96 -6.18 22.06
C ALA A 89 -8.92 -5.00 22.22
N HIS A 90 -9.00 -4.10 21.23
CA HIS A 90 -9.95 -2.99 21.27
C HIS A 90 -11.41 -3.44 21.02
N ARG A 91 -12.32 -3.14 21.95
CA ARG A 91 -13.73 -3.61 21.98
C ARG A 91 -14.49 -3.48 20.65
N LYS A 92 -14.51 -2.28 20.04
CA LYS A 92 -15.23 -2.06 18.77
C LYS A 92 -14.72 -2.94 17.62
N ARG A 93 -13.42 -3.24 17.60
CA ARG A 93 -12.78 -4.05 16.55
C ARG A 93 -13.06 -5.52 16.80
N LEU A 94 -12.82 -5.97 18.04
CA LEU A 94 -13.10 -7.33 18.48
C LEU A 94 -14.54 -7.73 18.14
N ARG A 95 -15.50 -6.85 18.40
CA ARG A 95 -16.91 -7.03 18.06
C ARG A 95 -17.16 -7.25 16.56
N LYS A 96 -16.52 -6.47 15.69
CA LYS A 96 -16.64 -6.64 14.22
C LYS A 96 -16.05 -7.97 13.76
N LEU A 97 -14.90 -8.36 14.33
CA LEU A 97 -14.19 -9.58 13.94
C LEU A 97 -14.92 -10.84 14.36
N LEU A 98 -15.37 -10.88 15.60
CA LEU A 98 -16.17 -11.99 16.11
C LEU A 98 -17.48 -12.14 15.34
N HIS A 99 -18.10 -11.04 14.90
CA HIS A 99 -19.28 -11.11 14.02
C HIS A 99 -18.93 -11.64 12.62
N ALA A 100 -17.87 -11.12 11.99
CA ALA A 100 -17.43 -11.56 10.68
C ALA A 100 -17.01 -13.05 10.66
N ALA A 101 -16.43 -13.54 11.75
CA ALA A 101 -16.06 -14.94 11.94
C ALA A 101 -17.23 -15.83 12.38
N GLY A 102 -18.43 -15.28 12.60
CA GLY A 102 -19.63 -16.05 12.97
C GLY A 102 -19.72 -16.45 14.45
N HIS A 103 -18.85 -15.94 15.32
CA HIS A 103 -18.93 -16.18 16.76
C HIS A 103 -20.03 -15.36 17.46
N ILE A 104 -20.51 -14.28 16.83
CA ILE A 104 -21.55 -13.40 17.35
C ILE A 104 -22.60 -13.15 16.25
N SER A 105 -23.88 -13.25 16.61
CA SER A 105 -24.99 -12.99 15.68
C SER A 105 -25.25 -11.50 15.44
N ALA A 106 -26.00 -11.17 14.39
CA ALA A 106 -26.35 -9.78 14.08
C ALA A 106 -27.25 -9.16 15.17
N GLU A 107 -28.11 -9.94 15.80
CA GLU A 107 -29.00 -9.50 16.88
C GLU A 107 -28.21 -9.10 18.13
N GLN A 108 -27.13 -9.84 18.43
CA GLN A 108 -26.24 -9.52 19.54
C GLN A 108 -25.50 -8.19 19.33
N LEU A 109 -25.35 -7.69 18.10
CA LEU A 109 -24.74 -6.39 17.83
C LEU A 109 -25.56 -5.20 18.35
N ALA A 110 -26.81 -5.37 18.77
CA ALA A 110 -27.54 -4.31 19.46
C ALA A 110 -27.18 -4.22 20.97
N LEU A 111 -26.53 -5.25 21.53
CA LEU A 111 -26.22 -5.34 22.95
C LEU A 111 -24.94 -4.59 23.32
N THR A 112 -24.78 -4.33 24.63
CA THR A 112 -23.55 -3.77 25.21
C THR A 112 -22.43 -4.81 25.24
N ASP A 113 -21.16 -4.37 25.25
CA ASP A 113 -19.99 -5.26 25.19
C ASP A 113 -19.95 -6.32 26.31
N ASP A 114 -20.55 -6.05 27.46
CA ASP A 114 -20.70 -6.99 28.57
C ASP A 114 -21.65 -8.14 28.27
N ARG A 115 -22.67 -7.89 27.45
CA ARG A 115 -23.78 -8.82 27.18
C ARG A 115 -23.63 -9.59 25.87
N ILE A 116 -22.67 -9.23 25.05
CA ILE A 116 -22.35 -9.96 23.83
C ILE A 116 -21.47 -11.15 24.20
N LEU A 117 -22.11 -12.32 24.33
CA LEU A 117 -21.46 -13.57 24.74
C LEU A 117 -21.13 -14.47 23.56
N PHE A 118 -20.02 -15.19 23.66
CA PHE A 118 -19.57 -16.19 22.70
C PHE A 118 -18.71 -17.26 23.39
N GLU A 119 -18.63 -18.45 22.79
CA GLU A 119 -17.85 -19.59 23.32
C GLU A 119 -16.35 -19.30 23.31
N ALA A 120 -15.69 -19.47 24.46
CA ALA A 120 -14.30 -19.11 24.64
C ALA A 120 -13.35 -20.01 23.83
N ASP A 121 -13.55 -21.32 23.90
CA ASP A 121 -12.71 -22.29 23.18
C ASP A 121 -12.88 -22.17 21.68
N ALA A 122 -14.10 -21.95 21.19
CA ALA A 122 -14.36 -21.81 19.75
C ALA A 122 -13.71 -20.56 19.15
N ALA A 123 -13.62 -19.46 19.92
CA ALA A 123 -13.03 -18.21 19.46
C ALA A 123 -11.53 -18.07 19.80
N ARG A 124 -10.92 -19.06 20.46
CA ARG A 124 -9.57 -18.97 21.03
C ARG A 124 -8.52 -18.62 20.00
N ASP A 125 -8.50 -19.32 18.87
CA ASP A 125 -7.50 -19.09 17.81
C ASP A 125 -7.61 -17.67 17.25
N LEU A 126 -8.84 -17.20 17.02
CA LEU A 126 -9.10 -15.83 16.58
C LEU A 126 -8.65 -14.81 17.62
N LEU A 127 -8.92 -15.05 18.91
CA LEU A 127 -8.51 -14.16 19.99
C LEU A 127 -6.98 -14.09 20.13
N CYS A 128 -6.29 -15.23 20.04
CA CYS A 128 -4.83 -15.29 20.01
C CYS A 128 -4.28 -14.49 18.83
N LEU A 129 -4.81 -14.68 17.62
CA LEU A 129 -4.42 -13.89 16.44
C LEU A 129 -4.60 -12.39 16.66
N ILE A 130 -5.73 -11.97 17.24
CA ILE A 130 -6.00 -10.56 17.56
C ILE A 130 -5.09 -10.04 18.68
N SER A 131 -4.60 -10.87 19.59
CA SER A 131 -3.64 -10.46 20.62
C SER A 131 -2.23 -10.25 20.08
N GLU A 132 -1.87 -10.99 19.02
CA GLU A 132 -0.58 -10.87 18.31
C GLU A 132 -0.57 -9.78 17.23
N GLU A 133 -1.72 -9.14 17.00
CA GLU A 133 -1.89 -8.06 16.05
C GLU A 133 -1.14 -6.79 16.51
N MET A 134 -0.44 -6.17 15.57
CA MET A 134 0.25 -4.90 15.81
C MET A 134 -0.29 -3.77 14.90
N PRO A 135 -0.46 -2.54 15.41
CA PRO A 135 -0.83 -1.38 14.61
C PRO A 135 0.28 -1.02 13.60
N LEU A 136 -0.05 -0.28 12.54
CA LEU A 136 0.90 0.06 11.46
C LEU A 136 2.23 0.62 11.97
N LYS A 137 2.20 1.53 12.94
CA LYS A 137 3.41 2.13 13.52
C LYS A 137 4.30 1.10 14.21
N GLN A 138 3.69 0.13 14.91
CA GLN A 138 4.43 -0.95 15.56
C GLN A 138 4.90 -1.98 14.54
N ALA A 139 4.14 -2.23 13.48
CA ALA A 139 4.56 -3.03 12.33
C ALA A 139 5.78 -2.43 11.62
N GLY A 140 5.80 -1.11 11.38
CA GLY A 140 6.94 -0.41 10.82
C GLY A 140 8.18 -0.52 11.72
N HIS A 141 8.01 -0.36 13.03
CA HIS A 141 9.11 -0.54 13.99
C HIS A 141 9.63 -1.99 14.02
N TYR A 142 8.73 -2.97 14.07
CA TYR A 142 9.05 -4.40 14.04
C TYR A 142 9.83 -4.79 12.79
N LEU A 143 9.39 -4.29 11.63
CA LEU A 143 10.04 -4.50 10.34
C LEU A 143 11.29 -3.64 10.12
N ASN A 144 11.64 -2.76 11.07
CA ASN A 144 12.72 -1.78 10.93
C ASN A 144 12.59 -0.94 9.63
N ILE A 145 11.38 -0.48 9.33
CA ILE A 145 11.05 0.39 8.19
C ILE A 145 11.07 1.85 8.67
N PRO A 146 11.73 2.77 7.93
CA PRO A 146 11.63 4.20 8.21
C PRO A 146 10.19 4.71 8.14
N ARG A 147 9.80 5.57 9.09
CA ARG A 147 8.41 6.05 9.27
C ARG A 147 7.74 6.63 8.02
N HIS A 148 8.49 7.29 7.14
CA HIS A 148 7.93 7.86 5.90
C HIS A 148 7.64 6.80 4.82
N ILE A 149 8.20 5.59 4.94
CA ILE A 149 8.02 4.48 3.99
C ILE A 149 6.91 3.53 4.42
N GLU A 150 6.70 3.33 5.73
CA GLU A 150 5.69 2.39 6.26
C GLU A 150 4.30 2.64 5.64
N ARG A 151 3.91 3.92 5.55
CA ARG A 151 2.63 4.34 4.97
C ARG A 151 2.59 4.11 3.46
N ALA A 152 3.69 4.41 2.76
CA ALA A 152 3.77 4.19 1.31
C ALA A 152 3.69 2.70 0.94
N LEU A 153 4.31 1.82 1.73
CA LEU A 153 4.22 0.36 1.53
C LEU A 153 2.81 -0.18 1.86
N PHE A 154 2.14 0.41 2.85
CA PHE A 154 0.75 0.09 3.16
C PHE A 154 -0.20 0.52 2.04
N GLU A 155 -0.10 1.77 1.57
CA GLU A 155 -0.93 2.30 0.49
C GLU A 155 -0.72 1.57 -0.84
N ALA A 156 0.51 1.10 -1.10
CA ALA A 156 0.83 0.25 -2.24
C ALA A 156 0.35 -1.22 -2.09
N GLY A 157 -0.19 -1.60 -0.93
CA GLY A 157 -0.75 -2.94 -0.68
C GLY A 157 0.30 -4.04 -0.45
N HIS A 158 1.54 -3.66 -0.15
CA HIS A 158 2.61 -4.60 0.24
C HIS A 158 2.52 -5.02 1.70
N LEU A 159 2.12 -4.10 2.57
CA LEU A 159 1.73 -4.40 3.95
C LEU A 159 0.22 -4.58 3.98
N ARG A 160 -0.24 -5.84 3.97
CA ARG A 160 -1.67 -6.17 4.01
C ARG A 160 -2.09 -6.46 5.45
N PRO A 161 -3.08 -5.73 5.99
CA PRO A 161 -3.58 -6.04 7.31
C PRO A 161 -4.45 -7.30 7.25
N PHE A 162 -4.36 -8.13 8.29
CA PHE A 162 -5.24 -9.29 8.48
C PHE A 162 -6.71 -8.87 8.54
N VAL A 163 -6.96 -7.65 9.04
CA VAL A 163 -8.26 -7.01 9.11
C VAL A 163 -8.16 -5.60 8.55
N ALA A 164 -8.83 -5.35 7.43
CA ALA A 164 -9.04 -4.00 6.95
C ALA A 164 -10.00 -3.28 7.92
N GLY A 165 -9.45 -2.46 8.82
CA GLY A 165 -10.24 -1.52 9.59
C GLY A 165 -11.07 -0.67 8.65
N GLY A 166 -12.40 -0.82 8.68
CA GLY A 166 -13.29 0.00 7.88
C GLY A 166 -13.17 1.47 8.27
N GLY A 167 -12.57 2.27 7.38
CA GLY A 167 -12.33 3.70 7.51
C GLY A 167 -10.86 4.07 7.27
N ASP A 168 -10.65 5.17 6.54
CA ASP A 168 -9.38 5.75 6.05
C ASP A 168 -8.36 6.17 7.13
N GLN A 169 -8.52 5.68 8.36
CA GLN A 169 -7.63 5.98 9.48
C GLN A 169 -6.69 4.81 9.75
N SER A 170 -5.40 5.05 9.54
CA SER A 170 -4.29 4.10 9.73
C SER A 170 -4.22 3.43 11.11
N PHE A 171 -4.98 3.91 12.10
CA PHE A 171 -5.06 3.37 13.46
C PHE A 171 -5.91 2.09 13.60
N ASN A 172 -6.69 1.73 12.58
CA ASN A 172 -7.59 0.57 12.66
C ASN A 172 -7.09 -0.67 11.91
N HIS A 173 -5.92 -0.60 11.26
CA HIS A 173 -5.30 -1.76 10.62
C HIS A 173 -4.45 -2.47 11.65
N ALA A 174 -4.60 -3.79 11.77
CA ALA A 174 -3.56 -4.56 12.42
C ALA A 174 -3.00 -5.65 11.53
N PHE A 175 -1.72 -5.85 11.77
CA PHE A 175 -0.86 -6.72 11.02
C PHE A 175 -0.52 -7.88 11.92
N ALA A 176 -0.72 -9.10 11.43
CA ALA A 176 -0.24 -10.27 12.13
C ALA A 176 1.28 -10.33 11.98
N LYS A 177 2.00 -10.61 13.06
CA LYS A 177 3.46 -10.80 13.04
C LYS A 177 3.90 -11.74 11.91
N ARG A 178 3.18 -12.86 11.75
CA ARG A 178 3.41 -13.85 10.69
C ARG A 178 3.40 -13.25 9.29
N ASP A 179 2.48 -12.36 8.98
CA ASP A 179 2.38 -11.74 7.64
C ASP A 179 3.53 -10.78 7.37
N LEU A 180 4.00 -10.09 8.43
CA LEU A 180 5.17 -9.22 8.37
C LEU A 180 6.46 -10.03 8.16
N ASP A 181 6.60 -11.15 8.86
CA ASP A 181 7.71 -12.08 8.69
C ASP A 181 7.74 -12.64 7.27
N LEU A 182 6.59 -13.11 6.76
CA LEU A 182 6.44 -13.57 5.36
C LEU A 182 6.74 -12.48 4.33
N PHE A 183 6.48 -11.21 4.65
CA PHE A 183 6.86 -10.08 3.79
C PHE A 183 8.39 -9.92 3.74
N LEU A 184 9.08 -9.94 4.90
CA LEU A 184 10.55 -9.89 4.94
C LEU A 184 11.18 -11.09 4.25
N GLU A 185 10.68 -12.30 4.49
CA GLU A 185 11.18 -13.51 3.85
C GLU A 185 11.08 -13.41 2.32
N ARG A 186 9.96 -12.90 1.79
CA ARG A 186 9.81 -12.69 0.35
C ARG A 186 10.82 -11.69 -0.20
N LEU A 187 11.08 -10.60 0.52
CA LEU A 187 12.10 -9.62 0.14
C LEU A 187 13.51 -10.21 0.18
N MET A 188 13.82 -11.04 1.18
CA MET A 188 15.16 -11.58 1.43
C MET A 188 15.43 -12.90 0.70
N LYS A 189 14.43 -13.52 0.07
CA LYS A 189 14.52 -14.88 -0.49
C LYS A 189 15.75 -15.14 -1.38
N ASP A 190 16.10 -14.18 -2.24
CA ASP A 190 17.27 -14.29 -3.14
C ASP A 190 18.40 -13.33 -2.74
N ALA A 191 18.29 -12.69 -1.56
CA ALA A 191 19.29 -11.76 -1.08
C ALA A 191 20.52 -12.53 -0.58
N ILE A 192 21.70 -12.13 -1.05
CA ILE A 192 22.97 -12.72 -0.62
C ILE A 192 23.56 -11.87 0.51
N LYS A 193 24.26 -12.49 1.46
CA LYS A 193 24.98 -11.73 2.49
C LYS A 193 25.97 -10.77 1.84
N ILE A 194 26.01 -9.52 2.28
CA ILE A 194 27.00 -8.55 1.78
C ILE A 194 28.41 -8.92 2.27
N GLU A 195 29.39 -8.86 1.36
CA GLU A 195 30.80 -9.00 1.69
C GLU A 195 31.53 -7.64 1.65
N PRO A 196 32.68 -7.48 2.31
CA PRO A 196 33.46 -6.24 2.23
C PRO A 196 33.91 -5.87 0.81
N SER A 197 33.96 -6.84 -0.10
CA SER A 197 34.25 -6.68 -1.53
C SER A 197 33.07 -6.15 -2.35
N ASP A 198 31.83 -6.26 -1.84
CA ASP A 198 30.60 -5.79 -2.49
C ASP A 198 30.50 -4.26 -2.39
N ALA A 199 31.29 -3.54 -3.19
CA ALA A 199 31.22 -2.09 -3.30
C ALA A 199 29.98 -1.64 -4.09
N GLY A 200 29.42 -0.47 -3.74
CA GLY A 200 28.34 0.19 -4.49
C GLY A 200 26.91 -0.18 -4.09
N TYR A 201 26.73 -1.15 -3.18
CA TYR A 201 25.41 -1.45 -2.64
C TYR A 201 24.96 -0.41 -1.60
N GLU A 202 23.72 0.04 -1.72
CA GLU A 202 23.10 1.01 -0.82
C GLU A 202 21.79 0.51 -0.22
N HIS A 203 21.37 1.07 0.90
CA HIS A 203 20.04 0.78 1.46
C HIS A 203 18.94 1.23 0.49
N ILE A 204 17.78 0.57 0.53
CA ILE A 204 16.64 0.89 -0.34
C ILE A 204 16.30 2.40 -0.34
N THR A 205 16.34 3.06 0.82
CA THR A 205 16.10 4.50 0.96
C THR A 205 17.13 5.36 0.22
N ALA A 206 18.41 5.03 0.39
CA ALA A 206 19.53 5.76 -0.20
C ALA A 206 19.56 5.54 -1.72
N ALA A 207 19.40 4.30 -2.16
CA ALA A 207 19.27 3.94 -3.57
C ALA A 207 18.08 4.64 -4.23
N ALA A 208 16.92 4.68 -3.59
CA ALA A 208 15.74 5.40 -4.09
C ALA A 208 16.03 6.89 -4.30
N THR A 209 16.72 7.52 -3.33
CA THR A 209 17.11 8.93 -3.42
C THR A 209 18.12 9.16 -4.54
N ARG A 210 19.14 8.31 -4.67
CA ARG A 210 20.19 8.41 -5.69
C ARG A 210 19.66 8.22 -7.11
N VAL A 211 18.73 7.27 -7.31
CA VAL A 211 18.12 6.98 -8.61
C VAL A 211 16.99 7.96 -8.94
N GLY A 212 16.38 8.59 -7.93
CA GLY A 212 15.22 9.47 -8.09
C GLY A 212 13.90 8.72 -8.24
N CYS A 213 13.77 7.56 -7.59
CA CYS A 213 12.57 6.72 -7.57
C CYS A 213 12.01 6.56 -6.14
N THR A 214 10.91 5.83 -5.97
CA THR A 214 10.35 5.55 -4.64
C THR A 214 10.89 4.24 -4.07
N ALA A 215 10.99 4.15 -2.74
CA ALA A 215 11.33 2.90 -2.06
C ALA A 215 10.35 1.76 -2.40
N VAL A 216 9.07 2.11 -2.64
CA VAL A 216 8.03 1.16 -3.08
C VAL A 216 8.39 0.55 -4.44
N GLN A 217 8.86 1.34 -5.41
CA GLN A 217 9.26 0.81 -6.72
C GLN A 217 10.43 -0.17 -6.61
N ILE A 218 11.40 0.12 -5.75
CA ILE A 218 12.51 -0.81 -5.50
C ILE A 218 11.99 -2.11 -4.88
N VAL A 219 11.08 -2.00 -3.91
CA VAL A 219 10.40 -3.16 -3.30
C VAL A 219 9.64 -3.98 -4.35
N GLU A 220 8.91 -3.35 -5.27
CA GLU A 220 8.23 -4.01 -6.37
C GLU A 220 9.22 -4.74 -7.30
N LEU A 221 10.37 -4.13 -7.62
CA LEU A 221 11.42 -4.75 -8.45
C LEU A 221 12.03 -5.98 -7.77
N ILE A 222 12.23 -5.94 -6.45
CA ILE A 222 12.71 -7.08 -5.66
C ILE A 222 11.65 -8.18 -5.62
N LEU A 223 10.41 -7.85 -5.24
CA LEU A 223 9.32 -8.83 -5.12
C LEU A 223 8.96 -9.48 -6.46
N SER A 224 9.06 -8.74 -7.56
CA SER A 224 8.86 -9.24 -8.92
C SER A 224 10.09 -9.94 -9.52
N ARG A 225 11.18 -10.10 -8.74
CA ARG A 225 12.40 -10.81 -9.13
C ARG A 225 13.13 -10.20 -10.33
N LYS A 226 12.95 -8.89 -10.55
CA LYS A 226 13.64 -8.12 -11.60
C LYS A 226 14.98 -7.60 -11.13
N ALA A 227 15.06 -7.15 -9.88
CA ALA A 227 16.33 -6.82 -9.23
C ALA A 227 17.03 -8.11 -8.81
N ARG A 228 18.22 -8.37 -9.37
CA ARG A 228 19.01 -9.57 -9.07
C ARG A 228 20.17 -9.27 -8.11
N ARG A 229 20.65 -8.03 -8.09
CA ARG A 229 21.72 -7.58 -7.18
C ARG A 229 21.11 -7.07 -5.88
N VAL A 230 20.56 -8.01 -5.13
CA VAL A 230 20.06 -7.77 -3.77
C VAL A 230 21.03 -8.40 -2.78
N ARG A 231 21.38 -7.63 -1.75
CA ARG A 231 22.20 -8.06 -0.63
C ARG A 231 21.49 -7.81 0.69
N PHE A 232 21.95 -8.42 1.76
CA PHE A 232 21.53 -8.08 3.12
C PHE A 232 22.73 -7.96 4.07
N ARG A 233 22.60 -7.07 5.06
CA ARG A 233 23.55 -6.92 6.17
C ARG A 233 23.07 -7.67 7.40
N PRO A 234 23.84 -8.64 7.94
CA PRO A 234 23.42 -9.39 9.12
C PRO A 234 23.43 -8.58 10.41
N GLU A 235 24.15 -7.45 10.47
CA GLU A 235 24.23 -6.58 11.65
C GLU A 235 22.97 -5.73 11.84
N VAL A 236 22.16 -5.59 10.79
CA VAL A 236 20.93 -4.80 10.78
C VAL A 236 19.75 -5.75 10.61
N SER A 237 18.68 -5.55 11.36
CA SER A 237 17.46 -6.37 11.22
C SER A 237 16.47 -5.76 10.23
N GLY A 238 15.60 -6.61 9.66
CA GLY A 238 14.41 -6.20 8.93
C GLY A 238 14.68 -5.50 7.60
N PHE A 239 13.77 -4.62 7.18
CA PHE A 239 13.78 -3.91 5.91
C PHE A 239 15.06 -3.10 5.68
N SER A 240 15.54 -2.42 6.72
CA SER A 240 16.77 -1.62 6.63
C SER A 240 18.04 -2.46 6.44
N SER A 241 17.97 -3.78 6.62
CA SER A 241 19.09 -4.69 6.32
C SER A 241 19.33 -4.87 4.82
N ILE A 242 18.29 -4.62 4.00
CA ILE A 242 18.30 -4.91 2.57
C ILE A 242 19.06 -3.82 1.82
N MET A 243 19.92 -4.29 0.93
CA MET A 243 20.86 -3.52 0.16
C MET A 243 20.66 -3.82 -1.33
N VAL A 244 20.69 -2.80 -2.17
CA VAL A 244 20.51 -2.90 -3.62
C VAL A 244 21.59 -2.11 -4.35
N ASP A 245 21.90 -2.53 -5.57
CA ASP A 245 22.79 -1.80 -6.48
C ASP A 245 22.00 -0.67 -7.20
N PRO A 246 22.27 0.61 -6.92
CA PRO A 246 21.56 1.73 -7.55
C PRO A 246 21.66 1.73 -9.09
N ASP A 247 22.76 1.24 -9.66
CA ASP A 247 22.98 1.26 -11.11
C ASP A 247 22.15 0.16 -11.80
N GLU A 248 21.96 -1.00 -11.15
CA GLU A 248 21.00 -2.03 -11.61
C GLU A 248 19.57 -1.48 -11.55
N ILE A 249 19.19 -0.86 -10.43
CA ILE A 249 17.85 -0.29 -10.26
C ILE A 249 17.59 0.78 -11.33
N LEU A 250 18.55 1.67 -11.58
CA LEU A 250 18.45 2.68 -12.63
C LEU A 250 18.24 2.02 -14.00
N SER A 251 19.02 0.99 -14.32
CA SER A 251 18.92 0.26 -15.61
C SER A 251 17.56 -0.43 -15.79
N LEU A 252 16.98 -0.97 -14.71
CA LEU A 252 15.66 -1.61 -14.73
C LEU A 252 14.51 -0.60 -14.88
N LEU A 253 14.72 0.64 -14.43
CA LEU A 253 13.76 1.74 -14.52
C LEU A 253 13.89 2.55 -15.82
N ASP A 254 15.07 2.57 -16.44
CA ASP A 254 15.36 3.25 -17.71
C ASP A 254 14.76 2.54 -18.94
N LYS A 255 13.50 2.09 -18.84
CA LYS A 255 12.68 1.82 -20.01
C LYS A 255 12.39 3.16 -20.69
N THR A 256 13.19 3.50 -21.70
CA THR A 256 12.81 4.44 -22.74
C THR A 256 11.36 4.17 -23.15
N ILE A 257 10.53 5.21 -23.20
CA ILE A 257 9.21 5.07 -23.81
C ILE A 257 9.50 4.84 -25.30
N GLU A 258 9.42 3.58 -25.74
CA GLU A 258 9.69 3.21 -27.13
C GLU A 258 8.73 3.97 -28.07
N GLY A 259 9.27 4.49 -29.18
CA GLY A 259 8.51 5.21 -30.20
C GLY A 259 8.16 6.67 -29.89
N VAL A 260 8.71 7.27 -28.81
CA VAL A 260 8.56 8.72 -28.55
C VAL A 260 9.87 9.41 -28.20
N LEU A 261 10.02 10.64 -28.67
CA LEU A 261 11.16 11.52 -28.46
C LEU A 261 10.80 12.63 -27.47
N SER A 262 11.69 12.87 -26.51
CA SER A 262 11.66 14.10 -25.72
C SER A 262 11.97 15.32 -26.59
N LEU A 263 11.52 16.51 -26.17
CA LEU A 263 11.81 17.75 -26.91
C LEU A 263 13.32 18.00 -27.13
N LYS A 264 14.17 17.55 -26.20
CA LYS A 264 15.63 17.63 -26.32
C LYS A 264 16.19 16.65 -27.36
N GLN A 265 15.56 15.49 -27.54
CA GLN A 265 15.91 14.57 -28.64
C GLN A 265 15.43 15.10 -29.99
N VAL A 266 14.25 15.74 -30.03
CA VAL A 266 13.73 16.43 -31.23
C VAL A 266 14.67 17.55 -31.67
N GLU A 267 15.14 18.37 -30.74
CA GLU A 267 16.13 19.43 -30.97
C GLU A 267 17.39 18.91 -31.68
N ARG A 268 17.97 17.81 -31.14
CA ARG A 268 19.15 17.15 -31.72
C ARG A 268 18.87 16.58 -33.11
N LYS A 269 17.70 15.96 -33.32
CA LYS A 269 17.31 15.36 -34.61
C LYS A 269 17.13 16.41 -35.70
N LEU A 270 16.51 17.55 -35.36
CA LEU A 270 16.32 18.67 -36.29
C LEU A 270 17.54 19.58 -36.45
N LYS A 271 18.60 19.36 -35.63
CA LYS A 271 19.80 20.21 -35.58
C LYS A 271 19.45 21.70 -35.47
N THR A 272 18.49 22.03 -34.59
CA THR A 272 17.97 23.38 -34.39
C THR A 272 17.93 23.72 -32.90
N ASP A 273 17.62 24.97 -32.55
CA ASP A 273 17.52 25.40 -31.16
C ASP A 273 16.19 25.01 -30.52
N PHE A 274 16.19 24.80 -29.21
CA PHE A 274 14.98 24.52 -28.43
C PHE A 274 13.81 25.50 -28.68
N ALA A 275 14.11 26.79 -28.88
CA ALA A 275 13.10 27.81 -29.17
C ALA A 275 12.37 27.55 -30.50
N VAL A 276 13.07 27.04 -31.51
CA VAL A 276 12.50 26.69 -32.81
C VAL A 276 11.57 25.50 -32.67
N VAL A 277 11.98 24.46 -31.93
CA VAL A 277 11.13 23.29 -31.64
C VAL A 277 9.85 23.72 -30.92
N GLN A 278 9.96 24.59 -29.92
CA GLN A 278 8.79 25.09 -29.20
C GLN A 278 7.83 25.88 -30.10
N ASN A 279 8.36 26.69 -31.02
CA ASN A 279 7.55 27.45 -31.98
C ASN A 279 6.86 26.55 -33.00
N LEU A 280 7.54 25.51 -33.50
CA LEU A 280 6.93 24.52 -34.40
C LEU A 280 5.76 23.78 -33.73
N ILE A 281 5.89 23.48 -32.44
CA ILE A 281 4.80 22.87 -31.66
C ILE A 281 3.67 23.88 -31.42
N ASN A 282 3.98 25.13 -31.08
CA ASN A 282 2.97 26.18 -30.85
C ASN A 282 2.17 26.51 -32.11
N LEU A 283 2.78 26.39 -33.29
CA LEU A 283 2.11 26.54 -34.59
C LEU A 283 1.34 25.29 -35.02
N GLY A 284 1.38 24.21 -34.23
CA GLY A 284 0.66 22.95 -34.51
C GLY A 284 1.27 22.11 -35.64
N VAL A 285 2.51 22.40 -36.04
CA VAL A 285 3.19 21.71 -37.16
C VAL A 285 3.72 20.35 -36.72
N ILE A 286 4.24 20.26 -35.49
CA ILE A 286 4.68 19.01 -34.88
C ILE A 286 3.67 18.63 -33.78
N PRO A 287 2.95 17.51 -33.92
CA PRO A 287 2.05 17.01 -32.89
C PRO A 287 2.82 16.75 -31.60
N VAL A 288 2.31 17.25 -30.47
CA VAL A 288 2.89 16.98 -29.15
C VAL A 288 1.87 16.25 -28.30
N SER A 289 2.30 15.14 -27.69
CA SER A 289 1.51 14.43 -26.70
C SER A 289 2.15 14.63 -25.32
N THR A 290 1.32 14.52 -24.28
CA THR A 290 1.80 14.55 -22.90
C THR A 290 1.75 13.14 -22.36
N VAL A 291 2.92 12.59 -22.05
CA VAL A 291 3.04 11.26 -21.45
C VAL A 291 3.53 11.43 -20.02
N ILE A 292 3.02 10.60 -19.11
CA ILE A 292 3.53 10.52 -17.76
C ILE A 292 4.85 9.76 -17.84
N ASN A 293 5.96 10.44 -17.55
CA ASN A 293 7.25 9.79 -17.59
C ASN A 293 7.29 8.66 -16.54
N PRO A 294 7.53 7.39 -16.92
CA PRO A 294 7.60 6.27 -15.97
C PRO A 294 8.65 6.47 -14.86
N LYS A 295 9.70 7.25 -15.16
CA LYS A 295 10.82 7.61 -14.27
C LYS A 295 10.44 8.59 -13.17
N THR A 296 9.77 9.69 -13.52
CA THR A 296 9.53 10.82 -12.60
C THR A 296 8.06 11.02 -12.22
N ARG A 297 7.15 10.32 -12.91
CA ARG A 297 5.70 10.56 -12.92
C ARG A 297 5.29 12.00 -13.24
N TRP A 298 6.20 12.81 -13.76
CA TRP A 298 5.88 14.15 -14.22
C TRP A 298 5.33 14.09 -15.64
N ARG A 299 4.41 15.01 -15.92
CA ARG A 299 3.87 15.21 -17.28
C ARG A 299 4.99 15.74 -18.16
N GLN A 300 5.47 14.90 -19.06
CA GLN A 300 6.49 15.27 -20.02
C GLN A 300 5.86 15.41 -21.41
N ARG A 301 6.22 16.48 -22.10
CA ARG A 301 5.87 16.67 -23.52
C ARG A 301 6.81 15.85 -24.38
N VAL A 302 6.23 15.00 -25.21
CA VAL A 302 6.95 14.11 -26.13
C VAL A 302 6.34 14.23 -27.52
N VAL A 303 7.13 13.88 -28.52
CA VAL A 303 6.70 13.77 -29.91
C VAL A 303 6.88 12.32 -30.33
N SER A 304 5.95 11.74 -31.08
CA SER A 304 6.17 10.38 -31.58
C SER A 304 7.33 10.35 -32.58
N GLU A 305 8.08 9.25 -32.63
CA GLU A 305 9.13 9.08 -33.63
C GLU A 305 8.55 9.14 -35.05
N GLU A 306 7.37 8.55 -35.26
CA GLU A 306 6.66 8.56 -36.54
C GLU A 306 6.29 9.97 -37.01
N ASP A 307 5.75 10.81 -36.13
CA ASP A 307 5.42 12.20 -36.48
C ASP A 307 6.67 13.01 -36.77
N MET A 308 7.77 12.73 -36.07
CA MET A 308 9.06 13.36 -36.36
C MET A 308 9.64 12.93 -37.70
N ASP A 309 9.51 11.65 -38.06
CA ASP A 309 9.94 11.13 -39.36
C ASP A 309 9.10 11.74 -40.49
N ARG A 310 7.77 11.77 -40.34
CA ARG A 310 6.87 12.47 -41.29
C ARG A 310 7.23 13.93 -41.47
N PHE A 311 7.60 14.63 -40.39
CA PHE A 311 8.05 16.02 -40.48
C PHE A 311 9.39 16.12 -41.22
N ALA A 312 10.37 15.27 -40.88
CA ALA A 312 11.70 15.27 -41.50
C ALA A 312 11.67 14.89 -42.99
N ASP A 313 10.72 14.04 -43.40
CA ASP A 313 10.50 13.63 -44.80
C ASP A 313 9.83 14.73 -45.63
N ARG A 314 9.06 15.61 -45.00
CA ARG A 314 8.35 16.68 -45.72
C ARG A 314 9.10 18.00 -45.70
N PHE A 315 9.75 18.35 -44.58
CA PHE A 315 10.37 19.65 -44.37
C PHE A 315 11.85 19.51 -44.00
N ALA A 316 12.68 20.38 -44.57
CA ALA A 316 14.08 20.47 -44.22
C ALA A 316 14.47 21.92 -43.92
N SER A 317 15.31 22.11 -42.89
CA SER A 317 15.92 23.42 -42.62
C SER A 317 17.09 23.67 -43.57
N LEU A 318 17.50 24.92 -43.75
CA LEU A 318 18.70 25.25 -44.55
C LEU A 318 19.96 24.54 -44.06
N HIS A 319 20.08 24.29 -42.75
CA HIS A 319 21.22 23.60 -42.17
C HIS A 319 21.17 22.09 -42.45
N MET A 320 19.98 21.48 -42.46
CA MET A 320 19.81 20.08 -42.88
C MET A 320 20.17 19.92 -44.36
N LEU A 321 19.63 20.79 -45.22
CA LEU A 321 19.95 20.79 -46.66
C LEU A 321 21.45 21.04 -46.92
N ALA A 322 22.06 21.97 -46.18
CA ALA A 322 23.50 22.24 -46.31
C ALA A 322 24.36 21.01 -45.98
N HIS A 323 23.97 20.27 -44.94
CA HIS A 323 24.66 19.05 -44.55
C HIS A 323 24.41 17.89 -45.54
N GLU A 324 23.19 17.74 -46.04
CA GLU A 324 22.83 16.67 -47.00
C GLU A 324 23.51 16.84 -48.35
N TYR A 325 23.59 18.07 -48.86
CA TYR A 325 24.14 18.36 -50.19
C TYR A 325 25.59 18.87 -50.18
N GLY A 326 26.20 19.07 -49.00
CA GLY A 326 27.57 19.58 -48.87
C GLY A 326 27.77 21.02 -49.34
N ILE A 327 26.69 21.81 -49.44
CA ILE A 327 26.71 23.20 -49.92
C ILE A 327 26.51 24.14 -48.73
N TYR A 328 27.26 25.25 -48.69
CA TYR A 328 27.12 26.25 -47.65
C TYR A 328 25.69 26.83 -47.58
N PHE A 329 25.09 26.86 -46.37
CA PHE A 329 23.67 27.16 -46.16
C PHE A 329 23.20 28.52 -46.73
N ARG A 330 24.06 29.55 -46.75
CA ARG A 330 23.69 30.85 -47.35
C ARG A 330 23.50 30.74 -48.86
N LYS A 331 24.35 29.97 -49.56
CA LYS A 331 24.26 29.76 -51.00
C LYS A 331 22.98 29.03 -51.40
N ILE A 332 22.53 28.08 -50.57
CA ILE A 332 21.22 27.42 -50.73
C ILE A 332 20.10 28.46 -50.53
N GLY A 333 20.16 29.25 -49.45
CA GLY A 333 19.16 30.27 -49.15
C GLY A 333 19.03 31.36 -50.22
N ASP A 334 20.15 31.85 -50.77
CA ASP A 334 20.18 32.84 -51.85
C ASP A 334 19.50 32.30 -53.11
N LYS A 335 19.85 31.07 -53.52
CA LYS A 335 19.31 30.47 -54.73
C LYS A 335 17.83 30.09 -54.61
N LEU A 336 17.38 29.65 -53.43
CA LEU A 336 15.95 29.43 -53.16
C LEU A 336 15.15 30.75 -53.27
N ARG A 337 15.72 31.87 -52.79
CA ARG A 337 15.12 33.21 -52.95
C ARG A 337 15.07 33.68 -54.39
N GLU A 338 16.15 33.52 -55.15
CA GLU A 338 16.20 33.87 -56.59
C GLU A 338 15.14 33.13 -57.41
N LYS A 339 14.84 31.88 -57.03
CA LYS A 339 13.80 31.04 -57.64
C LYS A 339 12.39 31.30 -57.08
N GLY A 340 12.23 32.26 -56.17
CA GLY A 340 10.94 32.62 -55.59
C GLY A 340 10.36 31.59 -54.60
N ILE A 341 11.16 30.62 -54.15
CA ILE A 341 10.73 29.58 -53.21
C ILE A 341 10.68 30.18 -51.82
N ARG A 342 9.48 30.27 -51.26
CA ARG A 342 9.26 30.80 -49.92
C ARG A 342 9.40 29.69 -48.87
N PRO A 343 9.90 30.00 -47.67
CA PRO A 343 9.84 29.09 -46.54
C PRO A 343 8.41 28.59 -46.30
N ALA A 344 8.26 27.33 -45.93
CA ALA A 344 6.99 26.69 -45.64
C ALA A 344 6.28 27.31 -44.41
N PHE A 345 7.07 27.89 -43.50
CA PHE A 345 6.59 28.59 -42.32
C PHE A 345 7.18 29.99 -42.25
N ASP A 346 6.45 30.89 -41.60
CA ASP A 346 6.90 32.26 -41.34
C ASP A 346 8.22 32.26 -40.53
N PRO A 347 9.36 32.71 -41.12
CA PRO A 347 10.66 32.70 -40.46
C PRO A 347 10.70 33.56 -39.19
N GLU A 348 9.87 34.60 -39.07
CA GLU A 348 9.81 35.44 -37.87
C GLU A 348 9.14 34.71 -36.71
N LYS A 349 8.14 33.87 -37.00
CA LYS A 349 7.41 33.08 -36.00
C LYS A 349 8.16 31.83 -35.59
N VAL A 350 8.83 31.16 -36.53
CA VAL A 350 9.58 29.92 -36.25
C VAL A 350 11.00 30.21 -35.79
N ARG A 351 11.56 31.37 -36.11
CA ARG A 351 12.99 31.74 -35.93
C ARG A 351 13.96 30.87 -36.73
N ALA A 352 13.46 30.11 -37.69
CA ALA A 352 14.24 29.32 -38.63
C ALA A 352 13.48 29.18 -39.96
N SER A 353 14.23 29.02 -41.05
CA SER A 353 13.66 28.79 -42.38
C SER A 353 13.60 27.30 -42.68
N PHE A 354 12.39 26.77 -42.76
CA PHE A 354 12.10 25.42 -43.25
C PHE A 354 11.50 25.50 -44.65
N TYR A 355 11.86 24.55 -45.50
CA TYR A 355 11.38 24.44 -46.88
C TYR A 355 10.80 23.05 -47.09
N GLU A 356 9.80 22.92 -47.96
CA GLU A 356 9.30 21.61 -48.37
C GLU A 356 10.35 20.90 -49.23
N ARG A 357 10.71 19.66 -48.88
CA ARG A 357 11.76 18.89 -49.57
C ARG A 357 11.49 18.75 -51.06
N ILE A 358 10.25 18.41 -51.43
CA ILE A 358 9.84 18.28 -52.84
C ILE A 358 10.08 19.59 -53.62
N ALA A 359 9.80 20.73 -53.00
CA ALA A 359 10.02 22.03 -53.63
C ALA A 359 11.51 22.39 -53.75
N VAL A 360 12.39 21.78 -52.95
CA VAL A 360 13.83 22.03 -52.94
C VAL A 360 14.60 21.04 -53.83
N GLU A 361 14.26 19.75 -53.78
CA GLU A 361 14.91 18.66 -54.52
C GLU A 361 14.89 18.90 -56.04
N ASN A 362 13.77 19.41 -56.55
CA ASN A 362 13.62 19.77 -57.96
C ASN A 362 14.66 20.80 -58.45
N TYR A 363 15.24 21.60 -57.55
CA TYR A 363 16.17 22.67 -57.91
C TYR A 363 17.60 22.43 -57.41
N ILE A 364 17.77 21.68 -56.31
CA ILE A 364 19.12 21.30 -55.87
C ILE A 364 19.75 20.30 -56.85
N ALA A 365 18.97 19.49 -57.57
CA ALA A 365 19.46 18.67 -58.68
C ALA A 365 20.12 19.52 -59.81
N GLU A 366 19.71 20.78 -59.99
CA GLU A 366 20.33 21.73 -60.94
C GLU A 366 21.58 22.44 -60.37
N LEU A 367 21.86 22.28 -59.08
CA LEU A 367 22.96 22.94 -58.35
C LEU A 367 24.22 22.09 -58.23
N VAL A 368 24.08 20.76 -58.35
CA VAL A 368 25.14 19.76 -58.19
C VAL A 368 25.69 19.29 -59.54
N LYS A 369 25.04 19.64 -60.66
CA LYS A 369 25.67 19.69 -62.00
C LYS A 369 26.54 20.94 -62.10
#